data_AF-A0A2P4P315-F1
#
_entry.id   AF-A0A2P4P315-F1
#
_cell.length_a   1.000
_cell.length_b   1.000
_cell.length_c   1.000
_cell.angle_alpha   90.00
_cell.angle_beta   90.00
_cell.angle_gamma   90.00
#
_symmetry.space_group_name_H-M   'P 1'
#
loop_
_entity.id
_entity.type
_entity.pdbx_description
1 polymer ?
#
loop_
_entity_poly.entity_id
_entity_poly.type
_entity_poly.pdbx_seq_one_letter_code
_entity_poly.pdbx_strand_id
1 'polypeptide(L)'
;MIPYIKFVNYPKDYNWWELIKPQPSPFVKTVNENIYKTWNGEALINFKWNTYGKYYYAVIWISFMVLLSCFTIAATVPQQYIDKNIQNQLFIVSIIFGFIHLSFEIRQFIYSPKKWIRDFWNIFDLISYLLPIITSFKWLQTNDMNDHHIIQLLSFSCLFLDIKFLLFFRAFESFGIYFEIIINVAKQIIYFLVLLFIIIISFAHAFYILLLPRSDYSF
;
A
#
# COMPACT_ATOMS: atom_id res chain seq x y z
N MET A 1 -9.37 -38.13 13.73
CA MET A 1 -9.24 -37.79 12.30
C MET A 1 -9.03 -36.29 12.20
N ILE A 2 -7.94 -35.80 11.60
CA ILE A 2 -7.72 -34.35 11.46
C ILE A 2 -8.73 -33.82 10.44
N PRO A 3 -9.69 -32.94 10.81
CA PRO A 3 -10.82 -32.58 9.95
C PRO A 3 -10.43 -31.80 8.69
N TYR A 4 -9.17 -31.38 8.56
CA TYR A 4 -8.69 -30.44 7.56
C TYR A 4 -7.63 -30.99 6.60
N ILE A 5 -7.51 -32.31 6.44
CA ILE A 5 -6.49 -32.96 5.57
C ILE A 5 -6.40 -32.35 4.15
N LYS A 6 -7.53 -31.97 3.53
CA LYS A 6 -7.55 -31.33 2.20
C LYS A 6 -7.13 -29.85 2.19
N PHE A 7 -7.11 -29.19 3.34
CA PHE A 7 -6.65 -27.80 3.47
C PHE A 7 -5.15 -27.69 3.67
N VAL A 8 -4.48 -28.77 4.07
CA VAL A 8 -3.03 -28.81 4.35
C VAL A 8 -2.21 -28.99 3.07
N ASN A 9 -2.73 -29.74 2.10
CA ASN A 9 -1.98 -30.15 0.92
C ASN A 9 -2.09 -29.14 -0.23
N TYR A 10 -0.93 -28.75 -0.77
CA TYR A 10 -0.82 -28.03 -2.04
C TYR A 10 -0.52 -29.03 -3.17
N PRO A 11 -0.97 -28.77 -4.41
CA PRO A 11 -0.61 -29.61 -5.56
C PRO A 11 0.92 -29.64 -5.72
N LYS A 12 1.47 -30.80 -6.10
CA LYS A 12 2.92 -30.95 -6.35
C LYS A 12 3.34 -30.37 -7.69
N ASP A 13 2.45 -30.47 -8.68
CA ASP A 13 2.70 -30.01 -10.03
C ASP A 13 2.00 -28.68 -10.26
N TYR A 14 2.80 -27.64 -10.52
CA TYR A 14 2.32 -26.29 -10.84
C TYR A 14 2.49 -26.02 -12.33
N ASN A 15 1.46 -25.43 -12.95
CA ASN A 15 1.54 -25.01 -14.34
C ASN A 15 2.01 -23.54 -14.43
N TRP A 16 2.76 -23.17 -15.46
CA TRP A 16 3.20 -21.78 -15.71
C TRP A 16 2.02 -20.80 -15.77
N TRP A 17 0.85 -21.25 -16.24
CA TRP A 17 -0.38 -20.46 -16.24
C TRP A 17 -0.90 -20.09 -14.83
N GLU A 18 -0.54 -20.86 -13.80
CA GLU A 18 -0.88 -20.56 -12.41
C GLU A 18 -0.08 -19.40 -11.84
N LEU A 19 1.02 -19.02 -12.49
CA LEU A 19 1.75 -17.79 -12.16
C LEU A 19 0.87 -16.56 -12.43
N ILE A 20 0.12 -16.55 -13.53
CA ILE A 20 -0.77 -15.44 -13.89
C ILE A 20 -2.11 -15.55 -13.17
N LYS A 21 -2.69 -16.76 -13.11
CA LYS A 21 -4.00 -17.00 -12.48
C LYS A 21 -3.97 -18.26 -11.62
N PRO A 22 -3.61 -18.15 -10.32
CA PRO A 22 -3.52 -19.31 -9.45
C PRO A 22 -4.89 -19.94 -9.23
N GLN A 23 -4.97 -21.27 -9.27
CA GLN A 23 -6.19 -21.96 -8.89
C GLN A 23 -6.47 -21.78 -7.39
N PRO A 24 -7.73 -21.51 -6.98
CA PRO A 24 -8.03 -21.33 -5.57
C PRO A 24 -7.92 -22.67 -4.84
N SER A 25 -7.14 -22.69 -3.77
CA SER A 25 -7.11 -23.85 -2.87
C SER A 25 -8.48 -24.09 -2.23
N PRO A 26 -8.83 -25.33 -1.87
CA PRO A 26 -10.07 -25.63 -1.15
C PRO A 26 -10.23 -24.76 0.10
N PHE A 27 -9.13 -24.45 0.80
CA PHE A 27 -9.12 -23.59 1.97
C PHE A 27 -9.66 -22.18 1.68
N VAL A 28 -9.23 -21.56 0.58
CA VAL A 28 -9.69 -20.20 0.19
C VAL A 28 -11.17 -20.21 -0.22
N LYS A 29 -11.65 -21.31 -0.81
CA LYS A 29 -13.05 -21.43 -1.25
C LYS A 29 -14.02 -21.66 -0.09
N THR A 30 -13.61 -22.38 0.95
CA THR A 30 -14.51 -22.86 2.00
C THR A 30 -14.20 -22.30 3.39
N VAL A 31 -13.31 -21.31 3.49
CA VAL A 31 -13.00 -20.65 4.76
C VAL A 31 -14.29 -20.06 5.35
N ASN A 32 -14.54 -20.37 6.62
CA ASN A 32 -15.63 -19.84 7.42
C ASN A 32 -15.04 -19.22 8.69
N GLU A 33 -15.62 -18.14 9.19
CA GLU A 33 -15.22 -17.45 10.41
C GLU A 33 -15.07 -18.41 11.61
N ASN A 34 -15.91 -19.45 11.66
CA ASN A 34 -15.85 -20.47 12.72
C ASN A 34 -14.50 -21.21 12.81
N ILE A 35 -13.71 -21.24 11.73
CA ILE A 35 -12.37 -21.87 11.74
C ILE A 35 -11.47 -21.14 12.75
N TYR A 36 -11.55 -19.81 12.84
CA TYR A 36 -10.73 -19.01 13.75
C TYR A 36 -11.11 -19.18 15.23
N LYS A 37 -12.27 -19.80 15.52
CA LYS A 37 -12.76 -20.03 16.89
C LYS A 37 -12.38 -21.41 17.45
N THR A 38 -11.73 -22.26 16.65
CA THR A 38 -11.43 -23.65 17.03
C THR A 38 -9.93 -23.92 17.12
N TRP A 39 -9.52 -24.73 18.10
CA TRP A 39 -8.14 -25.21 18.26
C TRP A 39 -7.57 -25.86 16.99
N ASN A 40 -8.40 -26.63 16.28
CA ASN A 40 -8.00 -27.27 15.01
C ASN A 40 -7.73 -26.25 13.90
N GLY A 41 -8.50 -25.15 13.86
CA GLY A 41 -8.33 -24.08 12.89
C GLY A 41 -7.10 -23.21 13.19
N GLU A 42 -6.87 -22.91 14.47
CA GLU A 42 -5.65 -22.24 14.92
C GLU A 42 -4.40 -23.06 14.56
N ALA A 43 -4.39 -24.35 14.87
CA ALA A 43 -3.28 -25.25 14.52
C ALA A 43 -3.04 -25.30 13.00
N LEU A 44 -4.11 -25.29 12.18
CA LEU A 44 -4.01 -25.25 10.72
C LEU A 44 -3.39 -23.94 10.21
N ILE A 45 -3.81 -22.79 10.76
CA ILE A 45 -3.28 -21.48 10.39
C ILE A 45 -1.81 -21.38 10.79
N ASN A 46 -1.47 -21.79 12.02
CA ASN A 46 -0.10 -21.82 12.51
C ASN A 46 0.78 -22.73 11.65
N PHE A 47 0.29 -23.90 11.24
CA PHE A 47 1.01 -24.78 10.32
C PHE A 47 1.29 -24.08 8.97
N LYS A 48 0.28 -23.47 8.35
CA LYS A 48 0.46 -22.79 7.05
C LYS A 48 1.39 -21.59 7.12
N TRP A 49 1.25 -20.77 8.17
CA TRP A 49 2.10 -19.62 8.40
C TRP A 49 3.55 -20.04 8.62
N ASN A 50 3.79 -21.04 9.47
CA ASN A 50 5.14 -21.53 9.78
C ASN A 50 5.81 -22.27 8.62
N THR A 51 5.04 -22.93 7.77
CA THR A 51 5.59 -23.71 6.65
C THR A 51 5.84 -22.84 5.43
N TYR A 52 4.90 -21.95 5.08
CA TYR A 52 4.95 -21.20 3.81
C TYR A 52 4.78 -19.69 4.01
N GLY A 53 3.78 -19.28 4.79
CA GLY A 53 3.32 -17.90 4.86
C GLY A 53 4.41 -16.91 5.28
N LYS A 54 5.16 -17.22 6.35
CA LYS A 54 6.20 -16.34 6.88
C LYS A 54 7.35 -16.11 5.90
N TYR A 55 7.75 -17.14 5.14
CA TYR A 55 8.85 -17.03 4.18
C TYR A 55 8.44 -16.22 2.96
N TYR A 56 7.25 -16.50 2.41
CA TYR A 56 6.71 -15.74 1.29
C TYR A 56 6.51 -14.26 1.64
N TYR A 57 5.94 -14.01 2.82
CA TYR A 57 5.77 -12.67 3.36
C TYR A 57 7.12 -11.97 3.56
N ALA A 58 8.12 -12.65 4.15
CA ALA A 58 9.45 -12.09 4.36
C ALA A 58 10.15 -11.72 3.04
N VAL A 59 10.03 -12.54 1.99
CA VAL A 59 10.60 -12.22 0.67
C VAL A 59 9.96 -10.96 0.07
N ILE A 60 8.63 -10.84 0.14
CA ILE A 60 7.92 -9.63 -0.32
C ILE A 60 8.39 -8.42 0.49
N TRP A 61 8.43 -8.54 1.81
CA TRP A 61 8.82 -7.45 2.70
C TRP A 61 10.27 -7.00 2.45
N ILE A 62 11.23 -7.93 2.33
CA ILE A 62 12.64 -7.61 2.02
C ILE A 62 12.75 -6.92 0.65
N SER A 63 12.07 -7.43 -0.38
CA SER A 63 12.08 -6.79 -1.70
C SER A 63 11.48 -5.39 -1.68
N PHE A 64 10.49 -5.14 -0.82
CA PHE A 64 9.94 -3.81 -0.59
C PHE A 64 10.91 -2.90 0.17
N MET A 65 11.67 -3.42 1.14
CA MET A 65 12.71 -2.66 1.83
C MET A 65 13.83 -2.22 0.88
N VAL A 66 14.17 -3.04 -0.11
CA VAL A 66 15.11 -2.65 -1.18
C VAL A 66 14.53 -1.51 -2.02
N LEU A 67 13.25 -1.60 -2.42
CA LEU A 67 12.57 -0.51 -3.12
C LEU A 67 12.59 0.79 -2.30
N LEU A 68 12.17 0.73 -1.05
CA LEU A 68 12.09 1.87 -0.15
C LEU A 68 13.46 2.52 0.04
N SER A 69 14.49 1.74 0.36
CA SER A 69 15.85 2.24 0.58
C SER A 69 16.44 2.86 -0.69
N CYS A 70 16.30 2.21 -1.86
CA CYS A 70 16.82 2.77 -3.11
C CYS A 70 16.15 4.10 -3.46
N PHE A 71 14.81 4.16 -3.35
CA PHE A 71 14.06 5.36 -3.68
C PHE A 71 14.34 6.51 -2.71
N THR A 72 14.36 6.22 -1.40
CA THR A 72 14.63 7.24 -0.36
C THR A 72 16.04 7.78 -0.46
N ILE A 73 17.06 6.94 -0.66
CA ILE A 73 18.44 7.39 -0.87
C ILE A 73 18.52 8.29 -2.12
N ALA A 74 17.91 7.86 -3.22
CA ALA A 74 17.91 8.63 -4.47
C ALA A 74 17.19 9.97 -4.33
N ALA A 75 16.11 10.04 -3.54
CA ALA A 75 15.32 11.25 -3.34
C ALA A 75 15.91 12.24 -2.32
N THR A 76 16.61 11.75 -1.29
CA THR A 76 17.03 12.57 -0.15
C THR A 76 18.49 13.02 -0.22
N VAL A 77 19.37 12.20 -0.80
CA VAL A 77 20.80 12.52 -0.78
C VAL A 77 21.10 13.62 -1.79
N PRO A 78 21.73 14.74 -1.37
CA PRO A 78 22.06 15.82 -2.28
C PRO A 78 23.06 15.34 -3.35
N GLN A 79 22.96 15.91 -4.54
CA GLN A 79 23.85 15.61 -5.67
C GLN A 79 25.33 15.92 -5.39
N GLN A 80 25.63 16.69 -4.33
CA GLN A 80 26.98 16.94 -3.85
C GLN A 80 27.64 15.68 -3.24
N TYR A 81 26.84 14.73 -2.75
CA TYR A 81 27.32 13.53 -2.06
C TYR A 81 27.14 12.24 -2.86
N ILE A 82 26.29 12.24 -3.89
CA ILE A 82 26.05 11.09 -4.78
C ILE A 82 26.27 11.51 -6.23
N ASP A 83 27.02 10.69 -6.96
CA ASP A 83 27.18 10.85 -8.41
C ASP A 83 25.83 10.67 -9.14
N LYS A 84 25.59 11.51 -10.15
CA LYS A 84 24.34 11.50 -10.93
C LYS A 84 24.08 10.13 -11.57
N ASN A 85 25.12 9.43 -11.99
CA ASN A 85 24.98 8.09 -12.57
C ASN A 85 24.46 7.07 -11.54
N ILE A 86 25.00 7.09 -10.32
CA ILE A 86 24.57 6.23 -9.23
C ILE A 86 23.12 6.55 -8.85
N GLN A 87 22.76 7.82 -8.74
CA GLN A 87 21.39 8.25 -8.45
C GLN A 87 20.39 7.73 -9.51
N ASN A 88 20.75 7.84 -10.79
CA ASN A 88 19.95 7.31 -11.89
C ASN A 88 19.81 5.79 -11.82
N GLN A 89 20.88 5.07 -11.47
CA GLN A 89 20.81 3.62 -11.24
C GLN A 89 19.86 3.25 -10.10
N LEU A 90 19.86 4.00 -8.99
CA LEU A 90 18.92 3.78 -7.88
C LEU A 90 17.46 3.98 -8.31
N PHE A 91 17.17 4.98 -9.15
CA PHE A 91 15.83 5.17 -9.71
C PHE A 91 15.44 4.05 -10.69
N ILE A 92 16.37 3.55 -11.51
CA ILE A 92 16.14 2.39 -12.37
C ILE A 92 15.81 1.14 -11.53
N VAL A 93 16.58 0.89 -10.46
CA VAL A 93 16.31 -0.22 -9.53
C VAL A 93 14.93 -0.05 -8.88
N SER A 94 14.57 1.17 -8.48
CA SER A 94 13.25 1.49 -7.91
C SER A 94 12.12 1.20 -8.90
N ILE A 95 12.30 1.50 -10.19
CA ILE A 95 11.33 1.15 -11.23
C ILE A 95 11.15 -0.38 -11.33
N ILE A 96 12.25 -1.13 -11.36
CA ILE A 96 12.20 -2.60 -11.49
C ILE A 96 11.46 -3.22 -10.31
N PHE A 97 11.82 -2.86 -9.07
CA PHE A 97 11.14 -3.38 -7.88
C PHE A 97 9.69 -2.88 -7.77
N GLY A 98 9.42 -1.64 -8.18
CA GLY A 98 8.06 -1.11 -8.27
C GLY A 98 7.18 -1.96 -9.18
N PHE A 99 7.66 -2.33 -10.38
CA PHE A 99 6.92 -3.21 -11.29
C PHE A 99 6.72 -4.63 -10.75
N ILE A 100 7.70 -5.17 -10.02
CA ILE A 100 7.55 -6.47 -9.35
C ILE A 100 6.39 -6.43 -8.37
N HIS A 101 6.32 -5.41 -7.50
CA HIS A 101 5.21 -5.26 -6.54
C HIS A 101 3.87 -4.98 -7.22
N LEU A 102 3.87 -4.13 -8.25
CA LEU A 102 2.68 -3.86 -9.05
C LEU A 102 2.10 -5.12 -9.70
N SER A 103 2.97 -6.06 -10.11
CA SER A 103 2.54 -7.34 -10.68
C SER A 103 1.68 -8.16 -9.70
N PHE A 104 1.96 -8.09 -8.40
CA PHE A 104 1.15 -8.78 -7.39
C PHE A 104 -0.24 -8.16 -7.28
N GLU A 105 -0.36 -6.84 -7.33
CA GLU A 105 -1.65 -6.15 -7.31
C GLU A 105 -2.49 -6.44 -8.57
N ILE A 106 -1.85 -6.42 -9.74
CA ILE A 106 -2.51 -6.77 -11.00
C ILE A 106 -3.05 -8.21 -10.95
N ARG A 107 -2.30 -9.16 -10.38
CA ARG A 107 -2.76 -10.55 -10.21
C ARG A 107 -3.99 -10.64 -9.30
N GLN A 108 -4.01 -9.90 -8.20
CA GLN A 108 -5.16 -9.86 -7.30
C GLN A 108 -6.40 -9.25 -7.99
N PHE A 109 -6.19 -8.19 -8.78
CA PHE A 109 -7.23 -7.57 -9.58
C PHE A 109 -7.82 -8.52 -10.62
N ILE A 110 -6.98 -9.24 -11.38
CA ILE A 110 -7.42 -10.24 -12.36
C ILE A 110 -8.22 -11.37 -11.70
N TYR A 111 -7.80 -11.80 -10.51
CA TYR A 111 -8.45 -12.89 -9.79
C TYR A 111 -9.85 -12.52 -9.28
N SER A 112 -10.02 -11.32 -8.72
CA SER A 112 -11.31 -10.89 -8.17
C SER A 112 -11.52 -9.36 -8.23
N PRO A 113 -11.86 -8.78 -9.39
CA PRO A 113 -11.85 -7.33 -9.58
C PRO A 113 -12.85 -6.60 -8.69
N LYS A 114 -14.06 -7.15 -8.53
CA LYS A 114 -15.10 -6.56 -7.65
C LYS A 114 -14.67 -6.51 -6.17
N LYS A 115 -14.00 -7.57 -5.69
CA LYS A 115 -13.50 -7.61 -4.30
C LYS A 115 -12.31 -6.66 -4.14
N TRP A 116 -11.45 -6.62 -5.15
CA TRP A 116 -10.25 -5.78 -5.15
C TRP A 116 -10.62 -4.28 -5.07
N ILE A 117 -11.54 -3.80 -5.93
CA ILE A 117 -11.95 -2.39 -5.98
C ILE A 117 -12.64 -1.93 -4.68
N ARG A 118 -13.36 -2.83 -4.00
CA ARG A 118 -14.08 -2.49 -2.76
C ARG A 118 -13.13 -2.37 -1.55
N ASP A 119 -11.93 -2.92 -1.62
CA ASP A 119 -10.97 -2.84 -0.54
C ASP A 119 -10.11 -1.58 -0.71
N PHE A 120 -10.26 -0.66 0.25
CA PHE A 120 -9.51 0.59 0.29
C PHE A 120 -8.00 0.36 0.28
N TRP A 121 -7.52 -0.70 0.94
CA TRP A 121 -6.08 -0.98 1.05
C TRP A 121 -5.45 -1.34 -0.28
N ASN A 122 -6.19 -2.03 -1.16
CA ASN A 122 -5.68 -2.41 -2.48
C ASN A 122 -5.47 -1.19 -3.39
N ILE A 123 -6.37 -0.20 -3.31
CA ILE A 123 -6.23 1.07 -4.04
C ILE A 123 -5.03 1.84 -3.50
N PHE A 124 -4.88 1.90 -2.18
CA PHE A 124 -3.74 2.54 -1.54
C PHE A 124 -2.42 1.88 -1.97
N ASP A 125 -2.36 0.55 -1.96
CA ASP A 125 -1.20 -0.24 -2.37
C ASP A 125 -0.84 0.05 -3.83
N LEU A 126 -1.82 0.06 -4.74
CA LEU A 126 -1.62 0.44 -6.14
C LEU A 126 -0.97 1.82 -6.28
N ILE A 127 -1.50 2.82 -5.58
CA ILE A 127 -0.98 4.20 -5.63
C ILE A 127 0.45 4.24 -5.07
N SER A 128 0.72 3.53 -3.97
CA SER A 128 2.02 3.51 -3.32
C SER A 128 3.14 2.95 -4.20
N TYR A 129 2.83 2.06 -5.15
CA TYR A 129 3.80 1.55 -6.12
C TYR A 129 3.84 2.36 -7.40
N LEU A 130 2.70 2.89 -7.88
CA LEU A 130 2.65 3.70 -9.10
C LEU A 130 3.38 5.04 -8.96
N LEU A 131 3.23 5.72 -7.83
CA LEU A 131 3.84 7.04 -7.60
C LEU A 131 5.37 7.01 -7.69
N PRO A 132 6.09 6.10 -7.00
CA PRO A 132 7.54 5.91 -7.15
C PRO A 132 8.00 5.57 -8.58
N ILE A 133 7.19 4.81 -9.33
CA ILE A 133 7.52 4.48 -10.72
C ILE A 133 7.44 5.74 -11.59
N ILE A 134 6.34 6.48 -11.50
CA ILE A 134 6.12 7.69 -12.30
C ILE A 134 7.16 8.77 -11.96
N THR A 135 7.46 8.96 -10.66
CA THR A 135 8.52 9.88 -10.22
C THR A 135 9.88 9.50 -10.77
N SER A 136 10.26 8.23 -10.66
CA SER A 136 11.54 7.74 -11.18
C SER A 136 11.65 7.94 -12.70
N PHE A 137 10.57 7.69 -13.45
CA PHE A 137 10.56 7.95 -14.89
C PHE A 137 10.71 9.43 -15.22
N LYS A 138 9.94 10.30 -14.54
CA LYS A 138 10.05 11.76 -14.74
C LYS A 138 11.45 12.27 -14.38
N TRP A 139 12.05 11.77 -13.31
CA TRP A 139 13.41 12.10 -12.93
C TRP A 139 14.44 11.72 -14.00
N LEU A 140 14.31 10.52 -14.58
CA LEU A 140 15.23 10.06 -15.63
C LEU A 140 15.06 10.81 -16.96
N GLN A 141 13.86 11.34 -17.25
CA GLN A 141 13.57 12.11 -18.45
C GLN A 141 14.03 13.57 -18.35
N THR A 142 13.87 14.18 -17.18
CA THR A 142 14.15 15.60 -16.98
C THR A 142 15.59 15.80 -16.50
N ASN A 143 16.36 16.63 -17.21
CA ASN A 143 17.71 17.01 -16.78
C ASN A 143 17.75 18.14 -15.74
N ASP A 144 16.62 18.84 -15.54
CA ASP A 144 16.46 19.94 -14.59
C ASP A 144 15.89 19.48 -13.24
N MET A 145 16.73 19.48 -12.23
CA MET A 145 16.43 19.01 -10.87
C MET A 145 15.61 20.00 -10.04
N ASN A 146 15.45 21.24 -10.51
CA ASN A 146 14.80 22.33 -9.76
C ASN A 146 13.33 22.53 -10.13
N ASP A 147 12.72 21.62 -10.89
CA ASP A 147 11.29 21.66 -11.11
C ASP A 147 10.56 21.37 -9.79
N HIS A 148 9.89 22.39 -9.27
CA HIS A 148 9.12 22.31 -8.03
C HIS A 148 8.12 21.15 -8.05
N HIS A 149 7.58 20.82 -9.22
CA HIS A 149 6.65 19.71 -9.39
C HIS A 149 7.30 18.35 -9.14
N ILE A 150 8.57 18.16 -9.53
CA ILE A 150 9.30 16.89 -9.33
C ILE A 150 9.59 16.69 -7.84
N ILE A 151 10.01 17.75 -7.15
CA ILE A 151 10.30 17.70 -5.70
C ILE A 151 9.03 17.34 -4.91
N GLN A 152 7.88 17.93 -5.26
CA GLN A 152 6.60 17.56 -4.66
C GLN A 152 6.28 16.08 -4.90
N LEU A 153 6.46 15.60 -6.13
CA LEU A 153 6.15 14.23 -6.52
C LEU A 153 7.05 13.22 -5.79
N LEU A 154 8.36 13.51 -5.63
CA LEU A 154 9.31 12.73 -4.83
C LEU A 154 8.86 12.67 -3.36
N SER A 155 8.48 13.81 -2.79
CA SER A 155 8.04 13.92 -1.39
C SER A 155 6.78 13.09 -1.13
N PHE A 156 5.76 13.21 -1.99
CA PHE A 156 4.56 12.39 -1.88
C PHE A 156 4.87 10.91 -2.08
N SER A 157 5.72 10.55 -3.03
CA SER A 157 6.09 9.14 -3.26
C SER A 157 6.80 8.53 -2.05
N CYS A 158 7.70 9.29 -1.41
CA CYS A 158 8.36 8.88 -0.18
C CYS A 158 7.32 8.63 0.92
N LEU A 159 6.42 9.59 1.17
CA LEU A 159 5.38 9.46 2.18
C LEU A 159 4.46 8.25 1.95
N PHE A 160 4.06 7.98 0.71
CA PHE A 160 3.23 6.81 0.39
C PHE A 160 3.99 5.50 0.60
N LEU A 161 5.27 5.44 0.24
CA LEU A 161 6.12 4.28 0.51
C LEU A 161 6.32 4.07 2.03
N ASP A 162 6.52 5.13 2.80
CA ASP A 162 6.68 5.05 4.26
C ASP A 162 5.38 4.58 4.94
N ILE A 163 4.22 5.09 4.53
CA ILE A 163 2.94 4.59 5.03
C ILE A 163 2.75 3.12 4.61
N LYS A 164 3.12 2.75 3.38
CA LYS A 164 3.07 1.35 2.94
C LYS A 164 3.99 0.46 3.76
N PHE A 165 5.18 0.93 4.12
CA PHE A 165 6.10 0.25 5.04
C PHE A 165 5.42 -0.04 6.38
N LEU A 166 4.72 0.95 6.95
CA LEU A 166 3.96 0.77 8.20
C LEU A 166 2.90 -0.33 8.06
N LEU A 167 2.20 -0.40 6.93
CA LEU A 167 1.15 -1.41 6.71
C LEU A 167 1.66 -2.85 6.69
N PHE A 168 2.94 -3.08 6.42
CA PHE A 168 3.51 -4.42 6.56
C PHE A 168 3.39 -4.90 8.02
N PHE A 169 3.55 -4.03 9.00
CA PHE A 169 3.49 -4.45 10.42
C PHE A 169 2.15 -5.05 10.85
N ARG A 170 1.06 -4.83 10.09
CA ARG A 170 -0.25 -5.46 10.34
C ARG A 170 -0.20 -6.98 10.40
N ALA A 171 0.77 -7.62 9.75
CA ALA A 171 0.93 -9.08 9.76
C ALA A 171 1.46 -9.64 11.09
N PHE A 172 2.12 -8.81 11.91
CA PHE A 172 2.65 -9.24 13.20
C PHE A 172 1.59 -9.05 14.29
N GLU A 173 1.37 -10.07 15.11
CA GLU A 173 0.32 -10.07 16.14
C GLU A 173 0.42 -8.89 17.11
N SER A 174 1.63 -8.57 17.58
CA SER A 174 1.88 -7.45 18.50
C SER A 174 1.48 -6.09 17.92
N PHE A 175 1.64 -5.89 16.60
CA PHE A 175 1.31 -4.62 15.94
C PHE A 175 -0.11 -4.61 15.37
N GLY A 176 -0.61 -5.75 14.90
CA GLY A 176 -1.91 -5.89 14.25
C GLY A 176 -3.08 -5.42 15.14
N ILE A 177 -2.98 -5.63 16.45
CA ILE A 177 -3.98 -5.15 17.42
C ILE A 177 -4.10 -3.61 17.38
N TYR A 178 -2.96 -2.90 17.32
CA TYR A 178 -2.98 -1.44 17.24
C TYR A 178 -3.55 -0.94 15.92
N PHE A 179 -3.23 -1.60 14.79
CA PHE A 179 -3.82 -1.27 13.50
C PHE A 179 -5.34 -1.43 13.52
N GLU A 180 -5.87 -2.50 14.13
CA GLU A 180 -7.31 -2.72 14.24
C GLU A 180 -7.99 -1.64 15.10
N ILE A 181 -7.37 -1.24 16.21
CA ILE A 181 -7.85 -0.12 17.04
C ILE A 181 -7.88 1.18 16.23
N ILE A 182 -6.78 1.53 15.54
CA ILE A 182 -6.68 2.75 14.73
C ILE A 182 -7.75 2.76 13.63
N ILE A 183 -7.95 1.65 12.91
CA ILE A 183 -8.94 1.54 11.85
C ILE A 183 -10.36 1.69 12.41
N ASN A 184 -10.67 1.07 13.56
CA ASN A 184 -12.00 1.18 14.16
C ASN A 184 -12.29 2.59 14.70
N VAL A 185 -11.30 3.25 15.31
CA VAL A 185 -11.41 4.65 15.71
C VAL A 185 -11.61 5.54 14.49
N ALA A 186 -10.83 5.35 13.42
CA ALA A 186 -10.97 6.12 12.18
C ALA A 186 -12.37 5.98 11.56
N LYS A 187 -12.94 4.77 11.54
CA LYS A 187 -14.32 4.55 11.06
C LYS A 187 -15.37 5.31 11.87
N GLN A 188 -15.20 5.39 13.20
CA GLN A 188 -16.13 6.12 14.06
C GLN A 188 -16.02 7.64 13.88
N ILE A 189 -14.80 8.15 13.66
CA ILE A 189 -14.53 9.60 13.52
C ILE A 189 -15.13 10.19 12.23
N ILE A 190 -15.39 9.40 11.19
CA ILE A 190 -15.92 9.90 9.90
C ILE A 190 -17.18 10.74 10.07
N TYR A 191 -18.14 10.30 10.90
CA TYR A 191 -19.37 11.06 11.12
C TYR A 191 -19.13 12.39 11.83
N PHE A 192 -18.20 12.40 12.78
CA PHE A 192 -17.80 13.62 13.47
C PHE A 192 -17.13 14.62 12.51
N LEU A 193 -16.26 14.14 11.60
CA LEU A 193 -15.62 14.98 10.59
C LEU A 193 -16.63 15.60 9.62
N VAL A 194 -17.68 14.87 9.23
CA VAL A 194 -18.76 15.41 8.39
C VAL A 194 -19.49 16.53 9.11
N LEU A 195 -19.83 16.36 10.39
CA LEU A 195 -20.47 17.41 11.20
C LEU A 195 -19.56 18.66 11.29
N LEU A 196 -18.29 18.46 11.62
CA LEU A 196 -17.31 19.54 11.71
C LEU A 196 -17.18 20.28 10.37
N PHE A 197 -17.16 19.55 9.25
CA PHE A 197 -17.09 20.14 7.92
C PHE A 197 -18.30 21.04 7.60
N ILE A 198 -19.51 20.62 7.96
CA ILE A 198 -20.73 21.44 7.80
C ILE A 198 -20.65 22.74 8.61
N ILE A 199 -20.16 22.64 9.85
CA ILE A 199 -19.96 23.80 10.73
C ILE A 199 -18.95 24.77 10.10
N ILE A 200 -17.80 24.27 9.65
CA ILE A 200 -16.75 25.08 9.02
C ILE A 200 -17.29 25.79 7.77
N ILE A 201 -18.03 25.09 6.89
CA ILE A 201 -18.63 25.71 5.70
C ILE A 201 -19.61 26.82 6.09
N SER A 202 -20.42 26.58 7.11
CA SER A 202 -21.43 27.55 7.57
C SER A 202 -20.77 28.83 8.08
N PHE A 203 -19.71 28.71 8.87
CA PHE A 203 -18.92 29.86 9.31
C PHE A 203 -18.18 30.53 8.16
N ALA A 204 -17.55 29.77 7.27
CA ALA A 204 -16.86 30.31 6.09
C ALA A 204 -17.82 31.13 5.21
N HIS A 205 -19.03 30.62 4.99
CA HIS A 205 -20.07 31.32 4.24
C HIS A 205 -20.54 32.60 4.95
N ALA A 206 -20.79 32.54 6.27
CA ALA A 206 -21.18 33.72 7.05
C ALA A 206 -20.09 34.81 7.03
N PHE A 207 -18.82 34.44 7.23
CA PHE A 207 -17.70 35.38 7.17
C PHE A 207 -17.47 35.92 5.77
N TYR A 208 -17.64 35.11 4.72
CA TYR A 208 -17.57 35.57 3.35
C TYR A 208 -18.57 36.70 3.08
N ILE A 209 -19.84 36.53 3.50
CA ILE A 209 -20.86 37.58 3.36
C ILE A 209 -20.51 38.82 4.17
N LEU A 210 -20.01 38.63 5.39
CA LEU A 210 -19.67 39.73 6.30
C LEU A 210 -18.50 40.57 5.78
N LEU A 211 -17.47 39.92 5.23
CA LEU A 211 -16.25 40.55 4.75
C LEU A 211 -16.30 40.94 3.26
N LEU A 212 -17.43 40.69 2.59
CA LEU A 212 -17.62 41.10 1.20
C LEU A 212 -17.67 42.64 1.14
N PRO A 213 -16.71 43.31 0.46
CA PRO A 213 -16.72 44.76 0.36
C PRO A 213 -18.00 45.21 -0.38
N ARG A 214 -18.75 46.11 0.25
CA ARG A 214 -20.04 46.61 -0.25
C ARG A 214 -19.93 47.89 -1.07
N SER A 215 -18.73 48.46 -1.14
CA SER A 215 -18.42 49.65 -1.94
C SER A 215 -17.10 49.43 -2.66
N ASP A 216 -17.07 49.70 -3.96
CA ASP A 216 -15.82 49.87 -4.69
C ASP A 216 -15.13 51.11 -4.12
N TYR A 217 -14.08 50.93 -3.33
CA TYR A 217 -13.20 52.04 -3.03
C TYR A 217 -12.42 52.35 -4.30
N SER A 218 -12.88 53.35 -5.06
CA SER A 218 -12.03 54.09 -5.99
C SER A 218 -11.00 54.85 -5.17
N PHE A 219 -9.72 54.50 -5.35
CA PHE A 219 -8.61 55.36 -4.95
C PHE A 219 -8.67 56.72 -5.64
#